data_AF-G4A5E0-F1
#
_entry.id   AF-G4A5E0-F1
#
_cell.length_a   1.000
_cell.length_b   1.000
_cell.length_c   1.000
_cell.angle_alpha   90.00
_cell.angle_beta   90.00
_cell.angle_gamma   90.00
#
_symmetry.space_group_name_H-M   'P 1'
#
loop_
_entity.id
_entity.type
_entity.pdbx_description
1 polymer ?
#
loop_
_entity_poly.entity_id
_entity_poly.type
_entity_poly.pdbx_seq_one_letter_code
_entity_poly.pdbx_strand_id
1 'polypeptide(L)' 'MELYLAWLAKYEQEDDENTPLGIILCTSKKQEQVELLDLKSSAIHIAEYMTVLPSKAVLEERLHLAVERARERFLVK' A
#
# COMPACT_ATOMS: atom_id res chain seq x y z
N MET A 1 6.08 13.29 5.11
CA MET A 1 6.35 12.01 4.44
C MET A 1 6.62 12.21 2.95
N GLU A 2 5.76 12.96 2.24
CA GLU A 2 5.93 13.24 0.80
C GLU A 2 7.28 13.85 0.44
N LEU A 3 7.80 14.76 1.28
CA LEU A 3 9.15 15.31 1.11
C LEU A 3 10.24 14.22 1.05
N TYR A 4 10.12 13.17 1.88
CA TYR A 4 11.09 12.07 1.89
C TYR A 4 10.96 11.20 0.65
N LEU A 5 9.73 10.90 0.20
CA LEU A 5 9.51 10.16 -1.05
C LEU A 5 10.04 10.94 -2.26
N ALA A 6 9.80 12.26 -2.30
CA ALA A 6 10.32 13.13 -3.36
C ALA A 6 11.84 13.23 -3.34
N TRP A 7 12.45 13.22 -2.15
CA TRP A 7 13.90 13.19 -2.01
C TRP A 7 14.48 11.86 -2.49
N LEU A 8 13.90 10.72 -2.09
CA LEU A 8 14.32 9.39 -2.56
C LEU A 8 14.21 9.29 -4.09
N ALA A 9 13.08 9.71 -4.66
CA ALA A 9 12.87 9.71 -6.11
C ALA A 9 13.89 10.58 -6.87
N LYS A 10 14.46 11.60 -6.21
CA LYS A 10 15.41 12.53 -6.84
C LYS A 10 16.87 12.11 -6.68
N TYR A 11 17.21 11.43 -5.58
CA TYR A 11 18.61 11.24 -5.19
C TYR A 11 19.04 9.78 -5.01
N GLU A 12 18.11 8.85 -4.78
CA GLU A 12 18.42 7.46 -4.42
C GLU A 12 17.72 6.42 -5.31
N GLN A 13 16.89 6.85 -6.26
CA GLN A 13 16.17 5.93 -7.15
C GLN A 13 17.07 5.51 -8.31
N GLU A 14 17.25 4.21 -8.49
CA GLU A 14 17.98 3.63 -9.63
C GLU A 14 17.09 3.51 -10.89
N ASP A 15 17.71 3.41 -12.07
CA ASP A 15 16.99 3.42 -13.36
C ASP A 15 16.00 2.26 -13.54
N ASP A 16 16.22 1.13 -12.87
CA ASP A 16 15.36 -0.06 -12.91
C ASP A 16 14.32 -0.10 -11.78
N GLU A 17 14.28 0.91 -10.92
CA GLU A 17 13.33 1.00 -9.81
C GLU A 17 12.05 1.78 -10.18
N ASN A 18 10.94 1.36 -9.57
CA ASN A 18 9.70 2.14 -9.62
C ASN A 18 9.75 3.31 -8.64
N THR A 19 8.86 4.30 -8.84
CA THR A 19 8.71 5.44 -7.93
C THR A 19 8.52 4.96 -6.47
N PRO A 20 9.18 5.60 -5.50
CA PRO A 20 9.12 5.17 -4.10
C PRO A 20 7.70 5.27 -3.53
N LEU A 21 7.38 4.30 -2.66
CA LEU A 21 6.07 4.14 -2.05
C LEU A 21 6.19 4.27 -0.53
N GLY A 22 5.34 5.09 0.08
CA GLY A 22 5.19 5.17 1.53
C GLY A 22 4.10 4.24 2.02
N ILE A 23 4.36 3.44 3.05
CA ILE A 23 3.34 2.64 3.72
C ILE A 23 3.32 3.03 5.20
N ILE A 24 2.15 3.45 5.69
CA ILE A 24 1.94 3.77 7.10
C ILE A 24 1.06 2.68 7.72
N LEU A 25 1.56 2.04 8.78
CA LEU A 25 0.82 1.03 9.53
C LEU A 25 0.34 1.59 10.86
N CYS A 26 -0.98 1.76 11.01
CA CYS A 26 -1.61 2.35 12.20
C CYS A 26 -2.07 1.29 13.19
N THR A 27 -2.07 1.62 14.49
CA THR A 27 -2.42 0.65 15.54
C THR A 27 -3.91 0.41 15.76
N SER A 28 -4.74 1.29 15.23
CA SER A 28 -6.18 1.07 15.19
C SER A 28 -6.76 1.77 13.97
N LYS A 29 -7.69 1.10 13.30
CA LYS A 29 -8.40 1.68 12.18
C LYS A 29 -9.58 2.53 12.67
N LYS A 30 -9.30 3.75 13.14
CA LYS A 30 -10.32 4.81 13.06
C LYS A 30 -10.53 5.08 11.56
N GLN A 31 -11.42 4.31 10.96
CA GLN A 31 -11.65 4.24 9.51
C GLN A 31 -11.81 5.64 8.89
N GLU A 32 -12.47 6.54 9.62
CA GLU A 32 -12.68 7.94 9.25
C GLU A 32 -11.37 8.75 9.14
N GLN A 33 -10.40 8.51 10.04
CA GLN A 33 -9.09 9.18 9.98
C GLN A 33 -8.19 8.56 8.89
N VAL A 34 -8.32 7.27 8.63
CA VAL A 34 -7.59 6.59 7.55
C VAL A 34 -8.07 7.07 6.19
N GLU A 35 -9.38 7.21 5.97
CA GLU A 35 -9.93 7.70 4.70
C GLU A 35 -9.58 9.17 4.40
N LEU A 36 -9.44 10.00 5.44
CA LEU A 36 -9.00 11.39 5.31
C LEU A 36 -7.50 11.53 5.02
N LEU A 37 -6.69 10.59 5.48
CA LEU A 37 -5.22 10.60 5.32
C LEU A 37 -4.74 9.75 4.13
N ASP A 38 -5.54 8.77 3.68
CA ASP A 38 -5.38 8.06 2.41
C ASP A 38 -5.74 9.01 1.28
N LEU A 39 -4.84 9.97 1.06
CA LEU A 39 -4.87 10.90 -0.04
C LEU A 39 -4.86 10.05 -1.31
N LYS A 40 -6.04 9.80 -1.90
CA LYS A 40 -6.26 8.93 -3.06
C LYS A 40 -5.39 9.24 -4.31
N SER A 41 -4.57 10.28 -4.24
CA SER A 41 -3.65 10.79 -5.26
C SER A 41 -2.18 10.78 -4.84
N SER A 42 -1.80 10.36 -3.63
CA SER A 42 -0.41 10.36 -3.16
C SER A 42 0.21 8.96 -3.18
N ALA A 43 1.54 8.88 -3.27
CA ALA A 43 2.32 7.63 -3.20
C ALA A 43 2.38 7.04 -1.78
N ILE A 44 1.44 7.40 -0.89
CA ILE A 44 1.41 6.97 0.51
C ILE A 44 0.13 6.17 0.73
N HIS A 45 0.29 4.93 1.17
CA HIS A 45 -0.80 4.05 1.54
C HIS A 45 -0.86 3.86 3.05
N ILE A 46 -2.07 3.90 3.59
CA ILE A 46 -2.28 3.72 5.03
C ILE A 46 -3.07 2.43 5.26
N ALA A 47 -2.55 1.58 6.14
CA ALA A 47 -3.18 0.33 6.53
C ALA A 47 -3.11 0.15 8.06
N GLU A 48 -3.93 -0.75 8.58
CA GLU A 48 -3.84 -1.16 9.99
C GLU A 48 -2.78 -2.25 10.14
N TYR A 49 -1.98 -2.17 11.20
CA TYR A 49 -1.02 -3.23 11.52
C TYR A 49 -1.76 -4.49 12.02
N MET A 50 -1.38 -5.66 11.52
CA MET A 50 -1.89 -6.93 12.03
C MET A 50 -0.88 -7.49 13.04
N THR A 51 -1.25 -7.56 14.31
CA THR A 51 -0.39 -8.16 15.36
C THR A 51 -0.42 -9.69 15.34
N VAL A 52 -1.45 -10.27 14.71
CA VAL A 52 -1.64 -11.70 14.59
C VAL A 52 -2.01 -12.03 13.15
N LEU A 53 -1.35 -13.03 12.58
CA LEU A 53 -1.67 -13.53 11.24
C LEU A 53 -3.04 -14.22 11.26
N PRO A 54 -3.90 -14.02 10.25
CA PRO A 54 -5.13 -14.78 10.15
C PRO A 54 -4.82 -16.27 9.92
N SER A 55 -5.83 -17.13 10.03
CA SER A 55 -5.64 -18.55 9.74
C SER A 55 -5.10 -18.75 8.31
N LYS A 56 -4.35 -19.83 8.09
CA LYS A 56 -3.75 -20.13 6.78
C LYS A 56 -4.77 -20.07 5.64
N ALA A 57 -5.94 -20.67 5.83
CA ALA A 57 -7.00 -20.69 4.83
C ALA A 57 -7.49 -19.27 4.46
N VAL A 58 -7.68 -18.40 5.45
CA VAL A 58 -8.11 -17.01 5.23
C VAL A 58 -7.00 -16.21 4.55
N LEU A 59 -5.74 -16.43 4.92
CA LEU A 59 -4.62 -15.75 4.28
C LEU A 59 -4.48 -16.14 2.80
N GLU A 60 -4.53 -17.44 2.50
CA GLU A 60 -4.48 -17.94 1.12
C GLU A 60 -5.60 -17.34 0.27
N GLU A 61 -6.84 -17.36 0.76
CA GLU A 61 -7.99 -16.76 0.07
C GLU A 61 -7.77 -15.27 -0.21
N ARG A 62 -7.33 -14.50 0.80
CA ARG A 62 -7.06 -13.06 0.65
C ARG A 62 -5.97 -12.76 -0.37
N LEU A 63 -4.90 -13.55 -0.40
CA LEU A 63 -3.81 -13.40 -1.36
C LEU A 63 -4.28 -13.71 -2.79
N HIS A 64 -5.05 -14.80 -2.97
CA HIS A 64 -5.64 -15.11 -4.26
C HIS A 64 -6.53 -13.97 -4.77
N LEU A 65 -7.42 -13.46 -3.92
CA LEU A 65 -8.27 -12.31 -4.27
C LEU A 65 -7.46 -11.06 -4.62
N ALA A 66 -6.36 -10.80 -3.93
CA ALA A 66 -5.49 -9.65 -4.23
C ALA A 66 -4.82 -9.78 -5.60
N VAL A 67 -4.34 -10.98 -5.95
CA VAL A 67 -3.75 -11.27 -7.26
C VAL A 67 -4.78 -11.12 -8.38
N GLU A 68 -5.98 -11.67 -8.21
CA GLU A 68 -7.05 -11.55 -9.21
C GLU A 68 -7.43 -10.09 -9.47
N ARG A 69 -7.63 -9.29 -8.41
CA ARG A 69 -7.90 -7.85 -8.55
C ARG A 69 -6.78 -7.10 -9.24
N ALA A 70 -5.52 -7.44 -8.95
CA ALA A 70 -4.38 -6.83 -9.62
C ALA A 70 -4.38 -7.17 -11.11
N ARG A 71 -4.62 -8.44 -11.48
CA ARG A 71 -4.75 -8.88 -12.87
C ARG A 71 -5.86 -8.12 -13.59
N GLU A 72 -7.06 -8.01 -13.01
CA GLU A 72 -8.17 -7.24 -13.56
C GLU A 72 -7.76 -5.78 -13.84
N ARG A 73 -7.08 -5.13 -12.89
CA ARG A 73 -6.62 -3.74 -13.04
C ARG A 73 -5.59 -3.56 -14.16
N PHE A 74 -4.74 -4.55 -14.42
CA PHE A 74 -3.70 -4.47 -15.46
C PHE A 74 -4.15 -4.98 -16.84
N LEU A 75 -5.17 -5.85 -16.90
CA LEU A 75 -5.74 -6.37 -18.15
C LEU A 75 -6.74 -5.43 -18.81
N VAL A 76 -7.33 -4.49 -18.06
CA VAL A 76 -8.29 -3.47 -18.57
C VAL A 76 -7.54 -2.21 -19.08
N LYS A 77 -6.35 -2.38 -19.67
CA LYS A 77 -5.59 -1.29 -20.28
C LYS A 77 -6.04 -1.00 -21.71
#